data_AF-A0A4R0DE85-F1
#
_entry.id   AF-A0A4R0DE85-F1
#
_cell.length_a   1.000
_cell.length_b   1.000
_cell.length_c   1.000
_cell.angle_alpha   90.00
_cell.angle_beta   90.00
_cell.angle_gamma   90.00
#
_symmetry.space_group_name_H-M   'P 1'
#
loop_
_entity.id
_entity.type
_entity.pdbx_description
1 polymer ?
#
loop_
_entity_poly.entity_id
_entity_poly.type
_entity_poly.pdbx_seq_one_letter_code
_entity_poly.pdbx_strand_id
1 'polypeptide(L)'
;MKANEFFKAVGLRSVKQFLENGIIRTIEMHESLKRLVESHELVEKLGGVEMAEYEYMVSDSYSDPYWIRVKQAITDVESCQ
;
A
#
# COMPACT_ATOMS: atom_id res chain seq x y z
N MET A 1 5.12 -3.06 -17.30
CA MET A 1 4.29 -3.62 -16.23
C MET A 1 4.36 -2.65 -15.06
N LYS A 2 3.21 -2.18 -14.57
CA LYS A 2 3.14 -1.29 -13.41
C LYS A 2 3.30 -2.09 -12.10
N ALA A 3 3.70 -1.42 -11.02
CA ALA A 3 3.92 -2.08 -9.73
C ALA A 3 2.63 -2.73 -9.18
N ASN A 4 1.48 -2.09 -9.35
CA ASN A 4 0.18 -2.63 -8.93
C ASN A 4 -0.23 -3.87 -9.76
N GLU A 5 0.02 -3.86 -11.08
CA GLU A 5 -0.19 -5.03 -11.95
C GLU A 5 0.69 -6.21 -11.52
N PHE A 6 1.96 -5.95 -11.20
CA PHE A 6 2.88 -6.97 -10.68
C PHE A 6 2.39 -7.51 -9.33
N PHE A 7 2.06 -6.61 -8.41
CA PHE A 7 1.57 -6.94 -7.08
C PHE A 7 0.32 -7.83 -7.16
N LYS A 8 -0.64 -7.47 -8.01
CA LYS A 8 -1.85 -8.25 -8.26
C LYS A 8 -1.56 -9.65 -8.79
N ALA A 9 -0.54 -9.79 -9.64
CA ALA A 9 -0.16 -11.09 -10.21
C ALA A 9 0.53 -12.03 -9.21
N VAL A 10 1.35 -11.49 -8.29
CA VAL A 10 2.19 -12.32 -7.40
C VAL A 10 1.71 -12.38 -5.94
N GLY A 11 0.92 -11.41 -5.52
CA GLY A 11 0.41 -11.25 -4.16
C GLY A 11 1.42 -10.66 -3.15
N LEU A 12 0.87 -10.10 -2.07
CA LEU A 12 1.60 -9.39 -1.00
C LEU A 12 2.80 -10.19 -0.46
N ARG A 13 2.61 -11.48 -0.14
CA ARG A 13 3.66 -12.33 0.45
C ARG A 13 4.87 -12.46 -0.48
N SER A 14 4.64 -12.67 -1.77
CA SER A 14 5.69 -12.82 -2.77
C SER A 14 6.43 -11.50 -2.99
N VAL A 15 5.70 -10.37 -3.03
CA VAL A 15 6.31 -9.04 -3.16
C VAL A 15 7.24 -8.76 -1.98
N LYS A 16 6.81 -9.02 -0.73
CA LYS A 16 7.68 -8.88 0.46
C LYS A 16 8.98 -9.67 0.31
N GLN A 17 8.89 -10.94 -0.09
CA GLN A 17 10.07 -11.79 -0.29
C GLN A 17 10.98 -11.27 -1.41
N PHE A 18 10.44 -10.74 -2.51
CA PHE A 18 11.25 -10.19 -3.60
C PHE A 18 12.01 -8.92 -3.21
N LEU A 19 11.40 -8.08 -2.38
CA LEU A 19 12.05 -6.89 -1.82
C LEU A 19 13.18 -7.29 -0.86
N GLU A 20 12.91 -8.20 0.09
CA GLU A 20 13.90 -8.69 1.06
C GLU A 20 15.11 -9.35 0.40
N ASN A 21 14.88 -10.12 -0.67
CA ASN A 21 15.94 -10.81 -1.40
C ASN A 21 16.67 -9.93 -2.42
N GLY A 22 16.31 -8.65 -2.56
CA GLY A 22 16.93 -7.75 -3.54
C GLY A 22 16.71 -8.18 -5.00
N ILE A 23 15.63 -8.92 -5.28
CA ILE A 23 15.33 -9.44 -6.63
C ILE A 23 14.89 -8.30 -7.56
N ILE A 24 14.27 -7.25 -7.01
CA ILE A 24 13.80 -6.09 -7.76
C ILE A 24 14.98 -5.16 -8.09
N ARG A 25 15.43 -5.20 -9.35
CA ARG A 25 16.67 -4.52 -9.79
C ARG A 25 16.50 -3.03 -10.10
N THR A 26 15.29 -2.58 -10.38
CA THR A 26 15.04 -1.17 -10.70
C THR A 26 14.59 -0.43 -9.45
N ILE A 27 15.25 0.68 -9.13
CA ILE A 27 14.94 1.50 -7.96
C ILE A 27 13.48 1.95 -7.97
N GLU A 28 12.97 2.39 -9.14
CA GLU A 28 11.57 2.82 -9.29
C GLU A 28 10.56 1.72 -8.94
N MET A 29 10.79 0.49 -9.41
CA MET A 29 9.91 -0.64 -9.09
C MET A 29 10.06 -1.04 -7.62
N HIS A 30 11.29 -1.02 -7.09
CA HIS A 30 11.57 -1.32 -5.70
C HIS A 30 10.80 -0.39 -4.76
N GLU A 31 10.94 0.93 -4.95
CA GLU A 31 10.24 1.93 -4.13
C GLU A 31 8.72 1.85 -4.30
N SER A 32 8.24 1.61 -5.52
CA SER A 32 6.81 1.44 -5.76
C SER A 32 6.24 0.22 -5.05
N LEU A 33 6.90 -0.94 -5.15
CA LEU A 33 6.45 -2.16 -4.48
C LEU A 33 6.57 -2.06 -2.95
N LYS A 34 7.62 -1.40 -2.45
CA LYS A 34 7.77 -1.11 -1.03
C LYS A 34 6.61 -0.25 -0.52
N ARG A 35 6.26 0.82 -1.22
CA ARG A 35 5.09 1.65 -0.90
C ARG A 35 3.80 0.82 -0.86
N LEU A 36 3.56 -0.01 -1.88
CA LEU A 36 2.36 -0.86 -1.92
C LEU A 36 2.31 -1.83 -0.73
N VAL A 37 3.45 -2.42 -0.33
CA VAL A 37 3.52 -3.27 0.87
C VAL A 37 3.18 -2.48 2.13
N GLU A 38 3.79 -1.31 2.33
CA GLU A 38 3.54 -0.46 3.50
C GLU A 38 2.07 0.00 3.56
N SER A 39 1.47 0.32 2.41
CA SER A 39 0.05 0.67 2.28
C SER A 39 -0.86 -0.48 2.71
N HIS A 40 -0.59 -1.72 2.27
CA HIS A 40 -1.36 -2.89 2.69
C HIS A 40 -1.24 -3.15 4.19
N GLU A 41 -0.05 -3.02 4.77
CA GLU A 41 0.16 -3.19 6.21
C GLU A 41 -0.53 -2.11 7.04
N LEU A 42 -0.56 -0.86 6.56
CA LEU A 42 -1.26 0.23 7.24
C LEU A 42 -2.77 0.00 7.24
N VAL A 43 -3.34 -0.36 6.08
CA VAL A 43 -4.78 -0.65 5.96
C VAL A 43 -5.16 -1.88 6.79
N GLU A 44 -4.33 -2.92 6.82
CA GLU A 44 -4.55 -4.10 7.67
C GLU A 44 -4.57 -3.74 9.15
N LYS A 45 -3.65 -2.87 9.62
CA LYS A 45 -3.64 -2.37 11.01
C LYS A 45 -4.89 -1.56 11.38
N LEU A 46 -5.51 -0.91 10.42
CA LEU A 46 -6.77 -0.18 10.58
C LEU A 46 -8.01 -1.09 10.55
N GLY A 47 -7.84 -2.40 10.32
CA GLY A 47 -8.94 -3.35 10.24
C GLY A 47 -9.48 -3.59 8.83
N GLY A 48 -8.72 -3.20 7.80
CA GLY A 48 -9.09 -3.37 6.40
C GLY A 48 -9.55 -2.07 5.74
N VAL A 49 -9.86 -2.14 4.43
CA VAL A 49 -10.20 -0.97 3.60
C VAL A 49 -11.42 -0.23 4.16
N GLU A 50 -12.50 -0.94 4.45
CA GLU A 50 -13.75 -0.33 4.96
C GLU A 50 -13.53 0.44 6.26
N MET A 51 -12.78 -0.12 7.20
CA MET A 51 -12.46 0.56 8.45
C MET A 51 -11.50 1.74 8.26
N ALA A 52 -10.50 1.60 7.37
CA ALA A 52 -9.59 2.70 7.04
C ALA A 52 -10.32 3.89 6.39
N GLU A 53 -11.30 3.62 5.52
CA GLU A 53 -12.17 4.64 4.92
C GLU A 53 -13.04 5.32 5.96
N TYR A 54 -13.66 4.55 6.86
CA TYR A 54 -14.45 5.08 7.96
C TYR A 54 -13.62 6.02 8.86
N GLU A 55 -12.46 5.55 9.34
CA GLU A 55 -11.52 6.31 10.16
C GLU A 55 -11.07 7.61 9.47
N TYR A 56 -10.75 7.53 8.16
CA TYR A 56 -10.41 8.71 7.37
C TYR A 56 -11.57 9.71 7.28
N MET A 57 -12.80 9.24 7.09
CA MET A 57 -13.99 10.08 6.94
C MET A 57 -14.38 10.81 8.23
N VAL A 58 -14.16 10.19 9.38
CA VAL A 58 -14.47 10.79 10.69
C VAL A 58 -13.35 11.68 11.22
N SER A 59 -12.20 11.73 10.54
CA SER A 59 -11.10 12.63 10.88
C SER A 59 -11.48 14.09 10.69
N ASP A 60 -11.11 14.94 11.65
CA ASP A 60 -11.25 16.39 11.58
C ASP A 60 -10.03 17.09 10.96
N SER A 61 -8.97 16.34 10.65
CA SER A 61 -7.65 16.88 10.28
C SER A 61 -7.09 16.22 9.02
N TYR A 62 -7.77 16.42 7.89
CA TYR A 62 -7.35 15.89 6.58
C TYR A 62 -5.98 16.38 6.10
N SER A 63 -5.47 17.48 6.66
CA SER A 63 -4.12 17.99 6.40
C SER A 63 -3.03 17.31 7.23
N ASP A 64 -3.39 16.49 8.22
CA ASP A 64 -2.40 15.72 8.99
C ASP A 64 -1.67 14.74 8.05
N PRO A 65 -0.32 14.71 8.07
CA PRO A 65 0.46 13.77 7.28
C PRO A 65 0.04 12.31 7.45
N TYR A 66 -0.47 11.92 8.61
CA TYR A 66 -1.02 10.59 8.86
C TYR A 66 -2.24 10.30 7.97
N TRP A 67 -3.23 11.18 7.96
CA TRP A 67 -4.46 10.99 7.18
C TRP A 67 -4.22 11.08 5.66
N ILE A 68 -3.24 11.89 5.24
CA ILE A 68 -2.76 11.89 3.85
C ILE A 68 -2.21 10.51 3.47
N ARG A 69 -1.42 9.88 4.35
CA ARG A 69 -0.90 8.51 4.12
C ARG A 69 -2.00 7.45 4.13
N VAL A 70 -2.98 7.54 5.03
CA VAL A 70 -4.12 6.62 5.07
C VAL A 70 -4.90 6.68 3.76
N LYS A 71 -5.20 7.88 3.25
CA LYS A 71 -5.87 8.04 1.96
C LYS A 71 -5.08 7.42 0.80
N GLN A 72 -3.77 7.66 0.76
CA GLN A 72 -2.89 7.06 -0.25
C GLN A 72 -2.86 5.54 -0.14
N ALA A 73 -2.83 5.00 1.09
CA ALA A 73 -2.80 3.57 1.34
C ALA A 73 -4.08 2.86 0.88
N ILE A 74 -5.24 3.46 1.13
CA ILE A 74 -6.54 2.98 0.61
C ILE A 74 -6.47 2.88 -0.92
N THR A 75 -6.08 3.98 -1.58
CA THR A 75 -5.97 4.04 -3.05
C THR A 75 -5.00 2.99 -3.59
N ASP A 76 -3.86 2.81 -2.93
CA ASP A 76 -2.84 1.82 -3.31
C ASP A 76 -3.39 0.38 -3.21
N VAL A 77 -4.11 0.05 -2.13
CA VAL A 77 -4.71 -1.28 -1.93
C VAL A 77 -5.78 -1.56 -2.99
N GLU A 78 -6.70 -0.62 -3.22
CA GLU A 78 -7.73 -0.74 -4.25
C GLU A 78 -7.14 -0.94 -5.64
N SER A 79 -6.03 -0.25 -5.96
CA SER A 79 -5.36 -0.38 -7.25
C SER A 79 -4.73 -1.76 -7.51
N CYS A 80 -4.60 -2.58 -6.47
CA CYS A 80 -4.02 -3.93 -6.50
C CYS A 80 -5.07 -5.06 -6.48
N GLN A 81 -6.37 -4.73 -6.35
CA GLN A 81 -7.49 -5.67 -6.38
C GLN A 81 -7.96 -5.98 -7.81
#